data_AF-A0A2V8S565-F1
#
_entry.id   AF-A0A2V8S565-F1
#
_cell.length_a   1.000
_cell.length_b   1.000
_cell.length_c   1.000
_cell.angle_alpha   90.00
_cell.angle_beta   90.00
_cell.angle_gamma   90.00
#
_symmetry.space_group_name_H-M   'P 1'
#
loop_
_entity.id
_entity.type
_entity.pdbx_description
1 polymer ?
#
loop_
_entity_poly.entity_id
_entity_poly.type
_entity_poly.pdbx_seq_one_letter_code
_entity_poly.pdbx_strand_id
1 'polypeptide(L)'
;GCSAVRLDVSRLAGRIAARGEVSAGPVEIDSLAALVVRLIPAGSLEQVVFRVDALHLLADGGLPIVNAPRCIERTVDKHWTSRLLHDAGIPTPRTVAAEGFEDALQAYRDLGGDVVVKPLLGSGGRGIFRVSDEDLARRSLRALESSSRGGASRRRPGASRPAGRPTSPRARAPSRTGPGPRRRSWRCAPAGRWAPTTPASTCSRARTAVSSWSR
;
A
#
# COMPACT_ATOMS: atom_id res chain seq x y z
N GLY A 1 -5.84 36.79 -3.98
CA GLY A 1 -4.76 35.82 -3.74
C GLY A 1 -5.31 34.65 -2.95
N CYS A 2 -4.86 33.43 -3.22
CA CYS A 2 -5.26 32.26 -2.41
C CYS A 2 -4.28 32.08 -1.24
N SER A 3 -4.82 31.82 -0.05
CA SER A 3 -4.03 31.34 1.09
C SER A 3 -4.08 29.82 1.11
N ALA A 4 -2.95 29.18 1.45
CA ALA A 4 -2.86 27.73 1.56
C ALA A 4 -2.34 27.35 2.94
N VAL A 5 -3.04 26.42 3.60
CA VAL A 5 -2.62 25.82 4.86
C VAL A 5 -2.33 24.34 4.64
N ARG A 6 -1.28 23.84 5.29
CA ARG A 6 -0.93 22.42 5.25
C ARG A 6 -1.63 21.70 6.41
N LEU A 7 -2.38 20.65 6.09
CA LEU A 7 -2.91 19.75 7.11
C LEU A 7 -1.82 18.78 7.58
N ASP A 8 -1.59 18.74 8.89
CA ASP A 8 -0.70 17.75 9.50
C ASP A 8 -1.48 16.46 9.79
N VAL A 9 -1.25 15.44 8.97
CA VAL A 9 -1.93 14.14 9.10
C VAL A 9 -1.61 13.40 10.40
N SER A 10 -0.55 13.80 11.13
CA SER A 10 -0.26 13.24 12.45
C SER A 10 -1.21 13.75 13.53
N ARG A 11 -1.90 14.86 13.25
CA ARG A 11 -2.90 15.49 14.12
C ARG A 11 -4.34 15.28 13.61
N LEU A 12 -4.52 14.36 12.67
CA LEU A 12 -5.84 13.99 12.14
C LEU A 12 -6.61 13.20 13.21
N ALA A 13 -7.83 13.64 13.50
CA ALA A 13 -8.74 12.95 14.41
C ALA A 13 -10.13 12.90 13.80
N GLY A 14 -10.77 11.73 13.91
CA GLY A 14 -12.13 11.47 13.49
C GLY A 14 -13.07 11.39 14.70
N ARG A 15 -14.27 11.94 14.59
CA ARG A 15 -15.34 11.89 15.60
C ARG A 15 -16.64 11.55 14.91
N ILE A 16 -17.51 10.84 15.63
CA ILE A 16 -18.89 10.61 15.19
C ILE A 16 -19.74 11.68 15.89
N ALA A 17 -20.09 12.75 15.17
CA ALA A 17 -20.89 13.87 15.67
C ALA A 17 -21.49 14.63 14.48
N ALA A 18 -22.59 15.37 14.68
CA ALA A 18 -23.25 16.09 13.58
C ALA A 18 -22.43 17.22 12.91
N ARG A 19 -21.30 17.65 13.53
CA ARG A 19 -20.34 18.63 12.98
C ARG A 19 -18.92 18.30 13.46
N GLY A 20 -17.91 18.71 12.70
CA GLY A 20 -16.50 18.54 13.09
C GLY A 20 -16.05 17.08 13.14
N GLU A 21 -16.61 16.23 12.26
CA GLU A 21 -16.29 14.81 12.21
C GLU A 21 -14.81 14.56 11.93
N VAL A 22 -14.13 15.48 11.25
CA VAL A 22 -12.69 15.42 10.98
C VAL A 22 -12.03 16.72 11.40
N SER A 23 -10.95 16.61 12.17
CA SER A 23 -10.11 17.74 12.59
C SER A 23 -8.64 17.44 12.32
N ALA A 24 -7.83 18.45 11.98
CA ALA A 24 -6.40 18.31 11.75
C ALA A 24 -5.61 19.39 12.51
N GLY A 25 -5.38 19.17 13.80
CA GLY A 25 -4.73 20.14 14.68
C GLY A 25 -5.55 21.45 14.79
N PRO A 26 -4.93 22.64 14.68
CA PRO A 26 -5.60 23.92 14.85
C PRO A 26 -6.26 24.44 13.56
N VAL A 27 -6.32 23.63 12.50
CA VAL A 27 -6.89 24.06 11.22
C VAL A 27 -8.40 23.85 11.25
N GLU A 28 -9.13 24.95 11.06
CA GLU A 28 -10.59 24.95 10.90
C GLU A 28 -10.97 24.41 9.51
N ILE A 29 -11.11 23.09 9.39
CA ILE A 29 -11.34 22.40 8.11
C ILE A 29 -12.64 22.86 7.45
N ASP A 30 -13.69 23.11 8.24
CA ASP A 30 -15.01 23.55 7.77
C ASP A 30 -14.96 24.92 7.07
N SER A 31 -13.90 25.71 7.26
CA SER A 31 -13.71 27.01 6.62
C SER A 31 -12.94 26.94 5.29
N LEU A 32 -12.43 25.76 4.91
CA LEU A 32 -11.64 25.61 3.70
C LEU A 32 -12.52 25.66 2.45
N ALA A 33 -12.09 26.41 1.44
CA ALA A 33 -12.76 26.43 0.13
C ALA A 33 -12.55 25.14 -0.67
N ALA A 34 -11.40 24.48 -0.47
CA ALA A 34 -11.05 23.20 -1.09
C ALA A 34 -9.86 22.55 -0.38
N LEU A 35 -9.69 21.23 -0.57
CA LEU A 35 -8.54 20.46 -0.11
C LEU A 35 -7.77 19.86 -1.29
N VAL A 36 -6.47 20.08 -1.36
CA VAL A 36 -5.61 19.49 -2.39
C VAL A 36 -4.73 18.36 -1.82
N VAL A 37 -5.04 17.12 -2.17
CA VAL A 37 -4.30 15.92 -1.76
C VAL A 37 -3.16 15.66 -2.74
N ARG A 38 -1.94 16.03 -2.33
CA ARG A 38 -0.71 15.81 -3.12
C ARG A 38 -0.01 14.49 -2.83
N LEU A 39 -0.14 13.99 -1.60
CA LEU A 39 0.50 12.78 -1.12
C LEU A 39 -0.25 12.29 0.13
N ILE A 40 -0.52 10.99 0.22
CA ILE A 40 -0.85 10.36 1.50
C ILE A 40 0.47 9.87 2.11
N PRO A 41 0.89 10.41 3.27
CA PRO A 41 2.14 9.99 3.90
C PRO A 41 2.16 8.50 4.22
N ALA A 42 3.36 7.92 4.29
CA ALA A 42 3.52 6.53 4.73
C ALA A 42 2.98 6.35 6.16
N GLY A 43 2.60 5.12 6.48
CA GLY A 43 2.06 4.75 7.78
C GLY A 43 1.74 3.25 7.82
N SER A 44 1.19 2.78 8.92
CA SER A 44 0.55 1.46 8.97
C SER A 44 -0.64 1.41 8.01
N LEU A 45 -1.14 0.20 7.73
CA LEU A 45 -2.34 0.05 6.90
C LEU A 45 -3.52 0.81 7.53
N GLU A 46 -3.70 0.70 8.85
CA GLU A 46 -4.75 1.38 9.61
C GLU A 46 -4.65 2.89 9.47
N GLN A 47 -3.44 3.44 9.58
CA GLN A 47 -3.22 4.87 9.44
C GLN A 47 -3.56 5.35 8.02
N VAL A 48 -3.21 4.57 6.99
CA VAL A 48 -3.50 4.93 5.60
C VAL A 48 -4.98 4.82 5.32
N VAL A 49 -5.63 3.73 5.76
CA VAL A 49 -7.09 3.54 5.63
C VAL A 49 -7.83 4.69 6.31
N PHE A 50 -7.53 4.98 7.57
CA PHE A 50 -8.15 6.09 8.30
C PHE A 50 -7.96 7.45 7.60
N ARG A 51 -6.80 7.72 7.00
CA ARG A 51 -6.57 8.95 6.25
C ARG A 51 -7.45 9.04 5.01
N VAL A 52 -7.69 7.92 4.32
CA VAL A 52 -8.59 7.88 3.15
C VAL A 52 -10.04 8.01 3.59
N ASP A 53 -10.44 7.33 4.67
CA ASP A 53 -11.78 7.43 5.25
C ASP A 53 -12.11 8.88 5.65
N ALA A 54 -11.17 9.57 6.30
CA ALA A 54 -11.32 10.98 6.65
C ALA A 54 -11.51 11.88 5.41
N LEU A 55 -10.89 11.56 4.28
CA LEU A 55 -11.12 12.29 3.03
C LEU A 55 -12.52 12.02 2.47
N HIS A 56 -13.05 10.81 2.58
CA HIS A 56 -14.45 10.54 2.22
C HIS A 56 -15.42 11.33 3.09
N LEU A 57 -15.25 11.32 4.41
CA LEU A 57 -16.10 12.08 5.34
C LEU A 57 -16.11 13.58 4.99
N LEU A 58 -14.95 14.16 4.70
CA LEU A 58 -14.86 15.56 4.29
C LEU A 58 -15.53 15.82 2.94
N ALA A 59 -15.36 14.92 1.96
CA ALA A 59 -16.00 15.05 0.65
C ALA A 59 -17.52 14.92 0.75
N ASP A 60 -18.02 13.99 1.56
CA ASP A 60 -19.45 13.78 1.83
C ASP A 60 -20.06 14.98 2.58
N GLY A 61 -19.27 15.64 3.43
CA GLY A 61 -19.59 16.93 4.05
C GLY A 61 -19.59 18.13 3.09
N GLY A 62 -19.32 17.91 1.80
CA GLY A 62 -19.38 18.93 0.75
C GLY A 62 -18.09 19.71 0.51
N LEU A 63 -16.99 19.38 1.20
CA LEU A 63 -15.70 20.01 0.94
C LEU A 63 -15.14 19.54 -0.42
N PRO A 64 -14.85 20.42 -1.39
CA PRO A 64 -14.24 20.02 -2.64
C PRO A 64 -12.82 19.46 -2.43
N ILE A 65 -12.55 18.23 -2.88
CA ILE A 65 -11.24 17.57 -2.72
C ILE A 65 -10.62 17.20 -4.07
N VAL A 66 -9.36 17.60 -4.29
CA VAL A 66 -8.58 17.28 -5.49
C VAL A 66 -7.26 16.63 -5.09
N ASN A 67 -6.97 15.36 -5.36
CA ASN A 67 -7.82 14.37 -6.04
C ASN A 67 -8.88 13.79 -5.09
N ALA A 68 -10.05 13.46 -5.65
CA ALA A 68 -11.12 12.84 -4.89
C ALA A 68 -10.68 11.52 -4.21
N PRO A 69 -11.22 11.17 -3.03
CA PRO A 69 -10.83 9.98 -2.28
C PRO A 69 -10.92 8.69 -3.12
N ARG A 70 -12.04 8.52 -3.85
CA ARG A 70 -12.25 7.40 -4.78
C ARG A 70 -11.20 7.32 -5.88
N CYS A 71 -10.72 8.45 -6.38
CA CYS A 71 -9.65 8.48 -7.37
C CYS A 71 -8.33 7.98 -6.76
N ILE A 72 -8.05 8.35 -5.51
CA ILE A 72 -6.84 7.91 -4.81
C ILE A 72 -6.86 6.39 -4.60
N GLU A 73 -7.98 5.83 -4.13
CA GLU A 73 -8.15 4.38 -3.95
C GLU A 73 -7.95 3.61 -5.25
N ARG A 74 -8.57 4.10 -6.34
CA ARG A 74 -8.49 3.45 -7.65
C ARG A 74 -7.07 3.48 -8.22
N THR A 75 -6.32 4.56 -7.98
CA THR A 75 -4.99 4.78 -8.58
C THR A 75 -3.84 4.22 -7.75
N VAL A 76 -4.03 3.96 -6.45
CA VAL A 76 -3.00 3.33 -5.61
C VAL A 76 -2.94 1.81 -5.82
N ASP A 77 -4.07 1.18 -6.18
CA ASP A 77 -4.14 -0.22 -6.56
C ASP A 77 -3.83 -0.39 -8.06
N LYS A 78 -2.66 -0.97 -8.36
CA LYS A 78 -2.22 -1.19 -9.74
C LYS A 78 -3.06 -2.21 -10.50
N HIS A 79 -3.64 -3.21 -9.83
CA HIS A 79 -4.51 -4.17 -10.50
C HIS A 79 -5.83 -3.50 -10.86
N TRP A 80 -6.44 -2.79 -9.91
CA TRP A 80 -7.68 -2.07 -10.16
C TRP A 80 -7.50 -0.97 -11.21
N THR A 81 -6.41 -0.20 -11.15
CA THR A 81 -6.06 0.78 -12.19
C THR A 81 -5.94 0.09 -13.57
N SER A 82 -5.22 -1.03 -13.65
CA SER A 82 -5.06 -1.75 -14.92
C SER A 82 -6.40 -2.25 -15.46
N ARG A 83 -7.28 -2.72 -14.57
CA ARG A 83 -8.63 -3.17 -14.95
C ARG A 83 -9.47 -2.02 -15.51
N LEU A 84 -9.48 -0.87 -14.85
CA LEU A 84 -10.20 0.31 -15.31
C LEU A 84 -9.70 0.81 -16.68
N LEU A 85 -8.38 0.80 -16.89
CA LEU A 85 -7.79 1.15 -18.18
C LEU A 85 -8.20 0.15 -19.28
N HIS A 86 -8.17 -1.15 -18.96
CA HIS A 86 -8.58 -2.20 -19.89
C HIS A 86 -10.04 -2.07 -20.30
N ASP A 87 -10.93 -1.90 -19.32
CA ASP A 87 -12.37 -1.74 -19.55
C ASP A 87 -12.68 -0.48 -20.36
N ALA A 88 -11.83 0.55 -20.28
CA ALA A 88 -11.91 1.76 -21.09
C ALA A 88 -11.30 1.63 -22.51
N GLY A 89 -10.84 0.44 -22.91
CA GLY A 89 -10.21 0.19 -24.21
C GLY A 89 -8.79 0.76 -24.34
N ILE A 90 -8.18 1.20 -23.23
CA ILE A 90 -6.78 1.66 -23.23
C ILE A 90 -5.88 0.43 -23.25
N PRO A 91 -4.83 0.38 -24.10
CA PRO A 91 -3.90 -0.75 -24.11
C PRO A 91 -3.29 -1.03 -22.73
N THR A 92 -3.56 -2.22 -22.18
CA THR A 92 -3.06 -2.71 -20.88
C THR A 92 -2.39 -4.08 -21.00
N PRO A 93 -1.26 -4.35 -20.31
CA PRO A 93 -0.52 -5.56 -20.60
C PRO A 93 -1.31 -6.73 -20.03
N ARG A 94 -1.13 -7.93 -20.59
CA ARG A 94 -1.64 -9.13 -19.92
C ARG A 94 -1.09 -9.17 -18.49
N THR A 95 -1.96 -9.50 -17.55
CA THR A 95 -1.76 -9.13 -16.15
C THR A 95 -2.41 -10.14 -15.25
N VAL A 96 -1.67 -10.61 -14.25
CA VAL A 96 -2.21 -11.47 -13.20
C VAL A 96 -1.82 -10.91 -11.84
N ALA A 97 -2.76 -10.87 -10.90
CA ALA A 97 -2.50 -10.65 -9.49
C ALA A 97 -2.76 -11.95 -8.72
N ALA A 98 -1.85 -12.30 -7.81
CA ALA A 98 -1.91 -13.56 -7.07
C ALA A 98 -1.55 -13.34 -5.60
N GLU A 99 -2.19 -14.12 -4.72
CA GLU A 99 -1.90 -14.15 -3.28
C GLU A 99 -0.98 -15.31 -2.90
N GLY A 100 -1.15 -16.46 -3.56
CA GLY A 100 -0.40 -17.68 -3.30
C GLY A 100 0.81 -17.85 -4.22
N PHE A 101 1.81 -18.59 -3.73
CA PHE A 101 2.97 -18.94 -4.53
C PHE A 101 2.61 -19.73 -5.80
N GLU A 102 1.74 -20.74 -5.69
CA GLU A 102 1.39 -21.62 -6.83
C GLU A 102 0.69 -20.84 -7.94
N ASP A 103 -0.31 -20.01 -7.60
CA ASP A 103 -1.01 -19.15 -8.57
C ASP A 103 -0.05 -18.15 -9.23
N ALA A 104 0.90 -17.60 -8.47
CA ALA A 104 1.89 -16.67 -8.99
C ALA A 104 2.89 -17.34 -9.94
N LEU A 105 3.28 -18.58 -9.66
CA LEU A 105 4.18 -19.35 -10.53
C LEU A 105 3.46 -19.79 -11.80
N GLN A 106 2.19 -20.19 -11.70
CA GLN A 106 1.39 -20.49 -12.88
C GLN A 106 1.23 -19.25 -13.76
N ALA A 107 0.93 -18.10 -13.15
CA ALA A 107 0.85 -16.83 -13.86
C ALA A 107 2.15 -16.45 -14.58
N TYR A 108 3.32 -16.73 -13.97
CA TYR A 108 4.61 -16.52 -14.62
C TYR A 108 4.74 -17.33 -15.93
N ARG A 109 4.32 -18.61 -15.90
CA ARG A 109 4.34 -19.50 -17.08
C ARG A 109 3.35 -19.02 -18.15
N ASP A 110 2.11 -18.72 -17.77
CA ASP A 110 1.06 -18.28 -18.69
C ASP A 110 1.38 -16.95 -19.39
N LEU A 111 2.16 -16.10 -18.72
CA LEU A 111 2.64 -14.82 -19.26
C LEU A 111 3.90 -14.97 -20.13
N GLY A 112 4.45 -16.17 -20.29
CA GLY A 112 5.53 -16.47 -21.22
C GLY A 112 6.93 -16.53 -20.60
N GLY A 113 7.04 -16.66 -19.28
CA GLY A 113 8.34 -16.90 -18.61
C GLY A 113 9.26 -15.67 -18.51
N ASP A 114 8.79 -14.49 -18.92
CA ASP A 114 9.53 -13.23 -18.81
C ASP A 114 8.60 -12.10 -18.38
N VAL A 115 8.63 -11.78 -17.09
CA VAL A 115 7.65 -10.92 -16.44
C VAL A 115 8.29 -9.83 -15.59
N VAL A 116 7.56 -8.75 -15.37
CA VAL A 116 7.87 -7.77 -14.33
C VAL A 116 6.93 -8.00 -13.15
N VAL A 117 7.52 -8.27 -11.99
CA VAL A 117 6.82 -8.44 -10.71
C VAL A 117 6.75 -7.08 -10.01
N LYS A 118 5.58 -6.74 -9.48
CA LYS A 118 5.33 -5.46 -8.78
C LYS A 118 4.45 -5.68 -7.54
N PRO A 119 4.70 -4.99 -6.41
CA PRO A 119 3.72 -4.89 -5.34
C PRO A 119 2.44 -4.21 -5.83
N LEU A 120 1.30 -4.74 -5.38
CA LEU A 120 -0.02 -4.20 -5.73
C LEU A 120 -0.13 -2.73 -5.32
N LEU A 121 0.14 -2.48 -4.03
CA LEU A 121 0.15 -1.14 -3.44
C LEU A 121 1.58 -0.59 -3.36
N GLY A 122 1.76 0.68 -3.70
CA GLY A 122 3.04 1.38 -3.53
C GLY A 122 3.42 2.26 -4.72
N SER A 123 4.43 3.10 -4.51
CA SER A 123 4.85 4.15 -5.43
C SER A 123 6.37 4.29 -5.52
N GLY A 124 6.83 4.95 -6.60
CA GLY A 124 8.24 5.28 -6.82
C GLY A 124 9.12 4.10 -7.21
N GLY A 125 8.58 3.09 -7.90
CA GLY A 125 9.36 1.97 -8.44
C GLY A 125 9.82 0.91 -7.42
N ARG A 126 9.51 1.09 -6.13
CA ARG A 126 9.96 0.18 -5.06
C ARG A 126 9.33 -1.21 -5.20
N GLY A 127 10.17 -2.24 -5.08
CA GLY A 127 9.77 -3.64 -5.18
C GLY A 127 9.43 -4.10 -6.59
N ILE A 128 9.80 -3.33 -7.62
CA ILE A 128 9.62 -3.73 -9.02
C ILE A 128 10.90 -4.40 -9.52
N PHE A 129 10.76 -5.58 -10.12
CA PHE A 129 11.89 -6.29 -10.72
C PHE A 129 11.43 -7.19 -11.88
N ARG A 130 12.32 -7.44 -12.83
CA ARG A 130 12.09 -8.38 -13.93
C ARG A 130 12.56 -9.77 -13.53
N VAL A 131 11.82 -10.77 -13.96
CA VAL A 131 12.08 -12.19 -13.76
C VAL A 131 11.93 -12.87 -15.11
N SER A 132 13.04 -13.38 -15.63
CA SER A 132 13.13 -14.02 -16.95
C SER A 132 13.62 -15.47 -16.87
N ASP A 133 13.69 -16.04 -15.67
CA ASP A 133 14.15 -17.39 -15.38
C ASP A 133 13.26 -18.01 -14.30
N GLU A 134 12.91 -19.29 -14.46
CA GLU A 134 11.93 -19.95 -13.59
C GLU A 134 12.48 -20.17 -12.17
N ASP A 135 13.78 -20.43 -12.02
CA ASP A 135 14.36 -20.61 -10.69
C ASP A 135 14.42 -19.28 -9.93
N LEU A 136 14.71 -18.17 -10.63
CA LEU A 136 14.57 -16.83 -10.09
C LEU A 136 13.10 -16.53 -9.74
N ALA A 137 12.14 -16.93 -10.58
CA ALA A 137 10.72 -16.78 -10.30
C ALA A 137 10.33 -17.50 -9.01
N ARG A 138 10.71 -18.77 -8.87
CA ARG A 138 10.43 -19.56 -7.67
C ARG A 138 10.98 -18.91 -6.41
N ARG A 139 12.27 -18.53 -6.42
CA ARG A 139 12.92 -17.91 -5.25
C ARG A 139 12.27 -16.59 -4.88
N SER A 140 12.06 -15.71 -5.86
CA SER A 140 11.47 -14.39 -5.63
C SER A 140 10.03 -14.48 -5.14
N LEU A 141 9.20 -15.32 -5.76
CA LEU A 141 7.79 -15.46 -5.36
C LEU A 141 7.64 -16.07 -3.95
N ARG A 142 8.47 -17.07 -3.59
CA ARG A 142 8.48 -17.61 -2.21
C ARG A 142 8.94 -16.59 -1.18
N ALA A 143 9.94 -15.79 -1.52
CA ALA A 143 10.42 -14.71 -0.65
C ALA A 143 9.33 -13.64 -0.42
N LEU A 144 8.59 -13.28 -1.47
CA LEU A 144 7.47 -12.35 -1.40
C LEU A 144 6.31 -12.91 -0.57
N GLU A 145 5.95 -14.18 -0.75
CA GLU A 145 4.91 -14.84 0.04
C GLU A 145 5.28 -14.87 1.54
N SER A 146 6.53 -15.21 1.85
CA SER A 146 7.04 -15.27 3.23
C SER A 146 7.07 -13.90 3.89
N SER A 147 7.44 -12.86 3.14
CA SER A 147 7.44 -11.46 3.62
C SER A 147 6.02 -10.91 3.83
N SER A 148 5.04 -11.51 3.16
CA SER A 148 3.62 -11.17 3.27
C SER A 148 2.98 -11.85 4.48
N ARG A 149 3.44 -13.04 4.88
CA ARG A 149 3.06 -13.67 6.15
C ARG A 149 3.80 -12.97 7.28
N GLY A 150 3.27 -11.79 7.69
CA GLY A 150 3.87 -10.82 8.61
C GLY A 150 5.00 -11.33 9.50
N GLY A 151 6.12 -10.60 9.48
CA GLY A 151 7.20 -10.79 10.43
C GLY A 151 6.67 -10.76 11.85
N ALA A 152 6.46 -11.95 12.43
CA ALA A 152 6.66 -12.12 13.85
C ALA A 152 8.11 -11.70 14.06
N SER A 153 8.30 -10.47 14.53
CA SER A 153 9.54 -10.06 15.19
C SER A 153 9.80 -11.15 16.23
N ARG A 154 10.67 -12.11 15.89
CA ARG A 154 11.29 -12.97 16.88
C ARG A 154 12.18 -12.03 17.67
N ARG A 155 11.60 -11.34 18.66
CA ARG A 155 12.38 -10.76 19.74
C ARG A 155 13.19 -11.92 20.29
N ARG A 156 14.50 -11.93 20.04
CA ARG A 156 15.43 -12.70 20.85
C ARG A 156 15.13 -12.32 22.31
N PRO A 157 14.82 -13.26 23.22
CA PRO A 157 14.79 -12.93 24.63
C PRO A 157 16.19 -12.49 25.01
N GLY A 158 16.36 -11.20 25.26
CA GLY A 158 17.54 -10.68 25.94
C GLY A 158 17.57 -11.29 27.34
N ALA A 159 18.71 -11.89 27.67
CA ALA A 159 18.96 -12.45 28.99
C ALA A 159 18.97 -11.33 30.05
N SER A 160 18.12 -11.45 31.06
CA SER A 160 18.30 -10.77 32.34
C SER A 160 17.95 -11.74 33.47
N ARG A 161 18.90 -11.91 34.40
CA ARG A 161 18.85 -12.80 35.58
C ARG A 161 17.83 -12.32 36.64
N PRO A 162 17.47 -13.17 37.62
CA PRO A 162 16.16 -13.13 38.28
C PRO A 162 16.17 -12.40 39.63
N ALA A 163 15.02 -11.85 40.03
CA ALA A 163 14.66 -11.63 41.43
C ALA A 163 13.12 -11.60 41.59
N GLY A 164 12.60 -12.40 42.53
CA GLY A 164 11.31 -12.18 43.19
C GLY A 164 10.06 -12.90 42.62
N ARG A 165 9.62 -13.96 43.30
CA ARG A 165 8.20 -14.41 43.41
C ARG A 165 7.80 -14.23 44.89
N PRO A 166 6.51 -14.29 45.33
CA PRO A 166 5.29 -14.81 44.67
C PRO A 166 4.12 -13.76 44.75
N THR A 167 2.87 -13.93 44.33
CA THR A 167 1.87 -15.02 44.29
C THR A 167 0.79 -14.73 43.23
N SER A 168 0.10 -15.78 42.76
CA SER A 168 -1.08 -15.75 41.88
C SER A 168 -2.40 -15.81 42.68
N PRO A 169 -3.54 -15.41 42.10
CA PRO A 169 -4.46 -16.43 41.58
C PRO A 169 -5.01 -16.14 40.17
N ARG A 170 -5.37 -17.23 39.48
CA ARG A 170 -5.84 -17.31 38.10
C ARG A 170 -7.16 -16.58 37.85
N ALA A 171 -7.29 -15.96 36.67
CA ALA A 171 -8.56 -15.86 35.95
C ALA A 171 -8.34 -15.85 34.41
N ARG A 172 -9.20 -16.64 33.75
CA ARG A 172 -9.48 -16.93 32.32
C ARG A 172 -8.68 -16.23 31.20
N ALA A 173 -8.23 -17.07 30.26
CA ALA A 173 -7.74 -16.69 28.94
C ALA A 173 -8.87 -16.16 28.04
N PRO A 174 -8.71 -15.01 27.35
CA PRO A 174 -9.49 -14.72 26.15
C PRO A 174 -8.89 -15.47 24.95
N SER A 175 -9.78 -16.02 24.14
CA SER A 175 -9.52 -16.63 22.84
C SER A 175 -8.66 -15.70 21.97
N ARG A 176 -7.50 -16.19 21.51
CA ARG A 176 -6.68 -15.51 20.50
C ARG A 176 -7.34 -15.63 19.12
N THR A 177 -8.32 -14.80 18.84
CA THR A 177 -8.61 -14.39 17.46
C THR A 177 -7.83 -13.10 17.21
N GLY A 178 -6.52 -13.25 16.99
CA GLY A 178 -5.71 -12.16 16.46
C GLY A 178 -6.13 -11.85 15.01
N PRO A 179 -5.91 -10.62 14.51
CA PRO A 179 -6.18 -10.31 13.11
C PRO A 179 -5.38 -11.27 12.24
N GLY A 180 -6.07 -11.87 11.25
CA GLY A 180 -5.48 -12.85 10.34
C GLY A 180 -4.19 -12.34 9.67
N PRO A 181 -3.36 -13.26 9.14
CA PRO A 181 -2.11 -12.87 8.49
C PRO A 181 -2.39 -11.85 7.39
N ARG A 182 -1.73 -10.69 7.46
CA ARG A 182 -1.88 -9.61 6.49
C ARG A 182 -1.31 -10.04 5.14
N ARG A 183 -2.14 -10.59 4.27
CA ARG A 183 -1.73 -10.98 2.92
C ARG A 183 -1.36 -9.71 2.14
N ARG A 184 -0.18 -9.70 1.54
CA ARG A 184 0.20 -8.72 0.53
C ARG A 184 0.13 -9.44 -0.81
N SER A 185 -0.61 -8.87 -1.72
CA SER A 185 -0.77 -9.34 -3.09
C SER A 185 0.26 -8.67 -4.00
N TRP A 186 0.64 -9.39 -5.05
CA TRP A 186 1.62 -8.96 -6.06
C TRP A 186 1.04 -9.20 -7.44
N ARG A 187 1.61 -8.54 -8.45
CA ARG A 187 1.12 -8.62 -9.83
C ARG A 187 2.26 -8.77 -10.82
N CYS A 188 2.05 -9.60 -11.83
CA CYS A 188 2.96 -9.84 -12.95
C CYS A 188 2.38 -9.27 -14.26
N ALA A 189 3.26 -8.88 -15.18
CA ALA A 189 2.96 -8.58 -16.59
C ALA A 189 4.16 -8.95 -17.47
N PRO A 190 3.98 -9.27 -18.77
CA PRO A 190 5.08 -9.51 -19.69
C PRO A 190 6.10 -8.38 -19.68
N ALA A 191 7.39 -8.71 -19.76
CA ALA A 191 8.44 -7.72 -19.57
C ALA A 191 8.62 -6.74 -20.73
N GLY A 192 8.42 -7.15 -21.99
CA GLY A 192 8.63 -6.28 -23.16
C GLY A 192 9.96 -5.49 -23.09
N ARG A 193 10.03 -4.30 -23.70
CA ARG A 193 11.13 -3.34 -23.46
C ARG A 193 10.97 -2.64 -22.11
N TRP A 194 11.11 -3.37 -21.01
CA TRP A 194 11.15 -2.77 -19.67
C TRP A 194 12.58 -2.38 -19.26
N ALA A 195 12.74 -1.14 -18.79
CA ALA A 195 13.95 -0.64 -18.16
C ALA A 195 13.60 -0.15 -16.73
N PRO A 196 14.44 -0.42 -15.72
CA PRO A 196 14.22 0.06 -14.36
C PRO A 196 14.36 1.59 -14.30
N THR A 197 13.51 2.25 -13.51
CA THR A 197 13.52 3.71 -13.31
C THR A 197 14.69 4.22 -12.47
N THR A 198 15.57 3.36 -11.96
CA THR A 198 16.72 3.75 -11.13
C THR A 198 17.80 2.66 -11.14
N PRO A 199 19.09 2.97 -11.40
CA PRO A 199 20.20 2.06 -11.12
C PRO A 199 20.38 1.91 -9.59
N ALA A 200 20.92 0.76 -9.15
CA ALA A 200 20.91 0.32 -7.75
C ALA A 200 21.82 1.11 -6.77
N SER A 201 22.40 2.24 -7.17
CA SER A 201 23.24 3.07 -6.31
C SER A 201 22.81 4.53 -6.37
N THR A 202 22.54 5.11 -5.19
CA THR A 202 22.36 6.56 -4.92
C THR A 202 21.19 7.26 -5.62
N CYS A 203 20.11 7.59 -4.88
CA CYS A 203 19.47 8.92 -5.05
C CYS A 203 18.49 9.29 -3.94
N SER A 204 18.70 10.47 -3.35
CA SER A 204 17.78 11.21 -2.50
C SER A 204 16.87 12.11 -3.36
N ARG A 205 15.63 12.35 -2.89
CA ARG A 205 14.70 13.43 -3.29
C ARG A 205 14.24 13.54 -4.78
N ALA A 206 13.12 12.85 -5.06
CA ALA A 206 11.93 13.30 -5.82
C ALA A 206 11.86 13.23 -7.39
N ARG A 207 10.66 12.77 -7.86
CA ARG A 207 9.87 13.08 -9.10
C ARG A 207 10.12 12.33 -10.45
N THR A 208 9.25 11.33 -10.69
CA THR A 208 8.45 10.99 -11.92
C THR A 208 9.05 10.35 -13.21
N ALA A 209 8.34 9.27 -13.65
CA ALA A 209 8.07 8.63 -14.98
C ALA A 209 9.18 8.05 -15.90
N VAL A 210 8.97 6.81 -16.40
CA VAL A 210 8.55 6.46 -17.80
C VAL A 210 8.11 4.98 -17.84
N SER A 211 7.03 4.71 -18.59
CA SER A 211 6.59 3.38 -19.03
C SER A 211 6.89 3.21 -20.52
N SER A 212 7.49 2.08 -20.90
CA SER A 212 7.75 1.70 -22.29
C SER A 212 7.02 0.40 -22.59
N TRP A 213 6.20 0.45 -23.63
CA TRP A 213 5.47 -0.65 -24.22
C TRP A 213 5.85 -0.68 -25.70
N SER A 214 6.30 -1.84 -26.18
CA SER A 214 6.43 -2.08 -27.61
C SER A 214 5.29 -2.97 -28.07
N ARG A 215 4.80 -2.67 -29.28
CA ARG A 215 3.70 -3.29 -30.04
C ARG A 215 3.60 -4.80 -29.87
#